data_AF-A0A240UK90-F1
#
_entry.id   AF-A0A240UK90-F1
#
_cell.length_a   1.000
_cell.length_b   1.000
_cell.length_c   1.000
_cell.angle_alpha   90.00
_cell.angle_beta   90.00
_cell.angle_gamma   90.00
#
_symmetry.space_group_name_H-M   'P 1'
#
loop_
_entity.id
_entity.type
_entity.pdbx_description
1 polymer ?
#
loop_
_entity_poly.entity_id
_entity_poly.type
_entity_poly.pdbx_seq_one_letter_code
_entity_poly.pdbx_strand_id
1 'polypeptide(L)'
;MIKEIAMTDELKPAPMRKIDHDLMRKEFAEIEARNAVLMQDGQRLMARIRPSSKYYGQGEDDALFPVCIGFAGDYCVIGGPGGQYRLRDVDLFAVFDDRKPPTQITFELSAG
;
A
#
# COMPACT_ATOMS: atom_id res chain seq x y z
N MET A 1 -13.16 40.82 -43.28
CA MET A 1 -12.57 41.14 -41.98
C MET A 1 -12.80 39.96 -41.05
N ILE A 2 -11.79 39.12 -40.84
CA ILE A 2 -11.84 38.00 -39.89
C ILE A 2 -11.04 38.46 -38.67
N LYS A 3 -11.69 38.50 -37.49
CA LYS A 3 -11.00 38.82 -36.23
C LYS A 3 -10.14 37.62 -35.84
N GLU A 4 -8.84 37.86 -35.67
CA GLU A 4 -7.90 36.91 -35.06
C GLU A 4 -8.41 36.46 -33.70
N ILE A 5 -8.52 35.15 -33.54
CA ILE A 5 -8.73 34.51 -32.25
C ILE A 5 -7.36 34.49 -31.58
N ALA A 6 -7.16 35.37 -30.60
CA ALA A 6 -5.98 35.35 -29.76
C ALA A 6 -6.00 34.07 -28.91
N MET A 7 -5.33 33.02 -29.39
CA MET A 7 -4.88 31.92 -28.55
C MET A 7 -3.42 32.16 -28.20
N THR A 8 -3.14 32.32 -26.90
CA THR A 8 -2.01 31.72 -26.17
C THR A 8 -1.98 32.34 -24.77
N ASP A 9 -2.94 31.97 -23.94
CA ASP A 9 -2.71 32.04 -22.50
C ASP A 9 -1.76 30.90 -22.17
N GLU A 10 -0.46 31.22 -22.09
CA GLU A 10 0.58 30.27 -21.72
C GLU A 10 0.20 29.62 -20.39
N LEU A 11 -0.12 28.32 -20.40
CA LEU A 11 -0.30 27.53 -19.18
C LEU A 11 1.05 27.49 -18.44
N LYS A 12 1.32 28.47 -17.59
CA LYS A 12 2.46 28.42 -16.68
C LYS A 12 2.18 27.27 -15.70
N PRO A 13 3.04 26.23 -15.63
CA PRO A 13 2.82 25.14 -14.70
C PRO A 13 2.73 25.71 -13.29
N ALA A 14 1.76 25.22 -12.52
CA ALA A 14 1.60 25.64 -11.14
C ALA A 14 2.95 25.50 -10.40
N PRO A 15 3.32 26.48 -9.56
CA PRO A 15 4.57 26.40 -8.81
C PRO A 15 4.59 25.11 -7.99
N MET A 16 5.70 24.36 -8.08
CA MET A 16 5.88 23.12 -7.32
C MET A 16 5.72 23.42 -5.83
N ARG A 17 4.99 22.54 -5.12
CA ARG A 17 4.86 22.63 -3.68
C ARG A 17 6.25 22.56 -3.03
N LYS A 18 6.54 23.52 -2.15
CA LYS A 18 7.73 23.43 -1.29
C LYS A 18 7.51 22.33 -0.27
N ILE A 19 8.43 21.37 -0.23
CA ILE A 19 8.40 20.24 0.70
C ILE A 19 9.54 20.43 1.70
N ASP A 20 9.23 20.33 2.99
CA ASP A 20 10.23 20.20 4.03
C ASP A 20 10.71 18.74 4.06
N HIS A 21 11.86 18.48 3.44
CA HIS A 21 12.39 17.13 3.31
C HIS A 21 12.77 16.50 4.66
N ASP A 22 13.20 17.30 5.63
CA ASP A 22 13.66 16.77 6.92
C ASP A 22 12.47 16.41 7.80
N LEU A 23 11.42 17.23 7.79
CA LEU A 23 10.15 16.85 8.40
C LEU A 23 9.60 15.55 7.80
N MET A 24 9.55 15.46 6.46
CA MET A 24 9.04 14.27 5.78
C MET A 24 9.85 13.02 6.14
N ARG A 25 11.20 13.10 6.15
CA ARG A 25 12.05 11.96 6.56
C ARG A 25 11.73 11.50 7.97
N LYS A 26 11.53 12.44 8.90
CA LYS A 26 11.20 12.11 10.29
C LYS A 26 9.84 11.42 10.38
N GLU A 27 8.82 11.96 9.71
CA GLU A 27 7.49 11.35 9.66
C GLU A 27 7.52 9.94 9.06
N PHE A 28 8.26 9.74 7.97
CA PHE A 28 8.42 8.41 7.36
C PHE A 28 9.12 7.42 8.30
N ALA A 29 10.18 7.86 8.99
CA ALA A 29 10.88 7.01 9.96
C ALA A 29 9.99 6.60 11.14
N GLU A 30 9.14 7.52 11.62
CA GLU A 30 8.17 7.22 12.69
C GLU A 30 7.11 6.20 12.23
N ILE A 31 6.63 6.32 10.99
CA ILE A 31 5.70 5.36 10.39
C ILE A 31 6.35 3.98 10.22
N GLU A 32 7.59 3.94 9.72
CA GLU A 32 8.33 2.69 9.53
C GLU A 32 8.58 1.98 10.87
N ALA A 33 9.00 2.72 11.89
CA ALA A 33 9.19 2.19 13.25
C ALA A 33 7.87 1.63 13.82
N ARG A 34 6.75 2.35 13.65
CA ARG A 34 5.43 1.87 14.06
C ARG A 34 5.04 0.58 13.34
N ASN A 35 5.25 0.52 12.02
CA ASN A 35 4.91 -0.66 11.22
C ASN A 35 5.76 -1.87 11.62
N ALA A 36 7.04 -1.67 11.90
CA ALA A 36 7.92 -2.72 12.40
C ALA A 36 7.42 -3.33 13.72
N VAL A 37 7.00 -2.48 14.68
CA VAL A 37 6.38 -2.94 15.93
C VAL A 37 5.10 -3.74 15.67
N LEU A 38 4.25 -3.29 14.74
CA LEU A 38 3.02 -4.03 14.39
C LEU A 38 3.30 -5.40 13.78
N MET A 39 4.34 -5.53 12.96
CA MET A 39 4.74 -6.81 12.37
C MET A 39 5.38 -7.77 13.40
N GLN A 40 6.06 -7.22 14.41
CA GLN A 40 6.78 -8.00 15.42
C GLN A 40 5.88 -8.40 16.61
N ASP A 41 5.16 -7.44 17.18
CA ASP A 41 4.43 -7.59 18.45
C ASP A 41 2.90 -7.60 18.28
N GLY A 42 2.41 -7.19 17.10
CA GLY A 42 0.98 -7.18 16.78
C GLY A 42 0.45 -8.56 16.36
N GLN A 43 -0.84 -8.58 15.98
CA GLN A 43 -1.41 -9.75 15.30
C GLN A 43 -0.59 -10.00 14.03
N ARG A 44 0.09 -11.15 13.96
CA ARG A 44 0.86 -11.53 12.78
C ARG A 44 -0.08 -11.77 11.62
N LEU A 45 0.11 -10.97 10.58
CA LEU A 45 -0.59 -11.07 9.31
C LEU A 45 0.38 -11.48 8.22
N MET A 46 -0.07 -12.37 7.36
CA MET A 46 0.63 -12.78 6.15
C MET A 46 -0.22 -12.41 4.95
N ALA A 47 0.44 -12.18 3.82
CA ALA A 47 -0.23 -11.94 2.56
C ALA A 47 0.34 -12.81 1.45
N ARG A 48 -0.48 -13.09 0.44
CA ARG A 48 -0.08 -13.68 -0.84
C ARG A 48 -0.57 -12.78 -1.95
N ILE A 49 0.26 -12.52 -2.96
CA ILE A 49 -0.18 -11.74 -4.14
C ILE A 49 -1.16 -12.58 -4.96
N ARG A 50 -2.32 -12.01 -5.27
CA ARG A 50 -3.33 -12.70 -6.06
C ARG A 50 -2.86 -12.86 -7.52
N PRO A 51 -3.20 -13.98 -8.19
CA PRO A 51 -2.96 -14.17 -9.62
C PRO A 51 -3.55 -13.06 -10.51
N SER A 52 -4.63 -12.42 -10.07
CA SER A 52 -5.28 -11.31 -10.79
C SER A 52 -4.59 -9.96 -10.61
N SER A 53 -3.64 -9.84 -9.69
CA SER A 53 -2.92 -8.59 -9.47
C SER A 53 -1.88 -8.36 -10.55
N LYS A 54 -1.66 -7.09 -10.93
CA LYS A 54 -0.54 -6.70 -11.80
C LYS A 54 0.84 -6.93 -11.16
N TYR A 55 0.88 -7.20 -9.85
CA TYR A 55 2.10 -7.51 -9.11
C TYR A 55 2.37 -9.01 -8.99
N TYR A 56 1.50 -9.85 -9.58
CA TYR A 56 1.67 -11.30 -9.54
C TYR A 56 3.02 -11.72 -10.15
N GLY A 57 3.67 -12.71 -9.54
CA GLY A 57 5.04 -13.14 -9.87
C GLY A 57 6.15 -12.30 -9.21
N GLN A 58 5.81 -11.32 -8.36
CA GLN A 58 6.79 -10.73 -7.46
C GLN A 58 7.07 -11.67 -6.28
N GLY A 59 8.31 -12.12 -6.16
CA GLY A 59 8.72 -13.07 -5.12
C GLY A 59 8.58 -14.52 -5.58
N GLU A 60 8.48 -15.43 -4.61
CA GLU A 60 8.26 -16.86 -4.88
C GLU A 60 6.77 -17.15 -5.09
N ASP A 61 6.47 -18.07 -6.01
CA ASP A 61 5.11 -18.45 -6.35
C ASP A 61 4.36 -18.99 -5.12
N ASP A 62 3.13 -18.49 -4.93
CA ASP A 62 2.25 -18.81 -3.80
C ASP A 62 2.82 -18.54 -2.39
N ALA A 63 3.98 -17.88 -2.28
CA ALA A 63 4.61 -17.61 -0.99
C ALA A 63 3.82 -16.60 -0.15
N LEU A 64 3.73 -16.90 1.15
CA LEU A 64 3.21 -15.99 2.15
C LEU A 64 4.32 -15.09 2.66
N PHE A 65 4.07 -13.78 2.75
CA PHE A 65 5.01 -12.81 3.31
C PHE A 65 4.37 -12.00 4.45
N PRO A 66 5.17 -11.61 5.47
CA PRO A 66 4.66 -10.83 6.59
C PRO A 66 4.22 -9.44 6.14
N VAL A 67 3.10 -8.98 6.68
CA VAL A 67 2.53 -7.66 6.40
C VAL A 67 1.93 -7.02 7.64
N CYS A 68 1.71 -5.70 7.59
CA CYS A 68 0.83 -4.98 8.49
C CYS A 68 -0.16 -4.11 7.70
N ILE A 69 -1.21 -3.64 8.36
CA ILE A 69 -2.21 -2.75 7.76
C ILE A 69 -1.92 -1.31 8.18
N GLY A 70 -1.54 -0.48 7.21
CA GLY A 70 -1.30 0.95 7.36
C GLY A 70 -2.57 1.78 7.49
N PHE A 71 -2.43 3.02 7.97
CA PHE A 71 -3.54 3.84 8.46
C PHE A 71 -4.42 4.51 7.38
N ALA A 72 -4.02 4.57 6.10
CA ALA A 72 -4.85 5.20 5.07
C ALA A 72 -4.43 4.86 3.63
N GLY A 73 -5.41 4.94 2.72
CA GLY A 73 -5.21 4.89 1.27
C GLY A 73 -5.36 3.51 0.65
N ASP A 74 -5.34 3.47 -0.69
CA ASP A 74 -5.49 2.22 -1.46
C ASP A 74 -4.39 1.21 -1.14
N TYR A 75 -3.16 1.68 -0.90
CA TYR A 75 -1.96 0.86 -0.66
C TYR A 75 -1.71 0.65 0.82
N CYS A 76 -2.71 0.15 1.53
CA CYS A 76 -2.66 -0.01 2.98
C CYS A 76 -2.04 -1.34 3.46
N VAL A 77 -1.73 -2.29 2.57
CA VAL A 77 -1.00 -3.51 2.95
C VAL A 77 0.49 -3.24 2.81
N ILE A 78 1.21 -3.16 3.93
CA ILE A 78 2.63 -2.81 3.96
C ILE A 78 3.46 -4.06 4.23
N GLY A 79 4.51 -4.28 3.44
CA GLY A 79 5.40 -5.45 3.49
C GLY A 79 5.53 -6.18 2.16
N GLY A 80 6.27 -7.30 2.17
CA GLY A 80 6.47 -8.14 0.99
C GLY A 80 7.44 -7.56 -0.06
N PRO A 81 7.63 -8.27 -1.19
CA PRO A 81 8.69 -7.98 -2.16
C PRO A 81 8.53 -6.64 -2.90
N GLY A 82 7.31 -6.15 -3.06
CA GLY A 82 6.97 -4.87 -3.68
C GLY A 82 6.78 -3.74 -2.68
N GLY A 83 6.98 -4.00 -1.38
CA GLY A 83 6.90 -3.03 -0.29
C GLY A 83 5.49 -2.63 0.14
N GLN A 84 4.57 -2.41 -0.79
CA GLN A 84 3.18 -2.07 -0.47
C GLN A 84 2.18 -2.53 -1.54
N TYR A 85 0.99 -2.92 -1.10
CA TYR A 85 -0.08 -3.45 -1.94
C TYR A 85 -1.45 -2.93 -1.53
N ARG A 86 -2.43 -3.09 -2.42
CA ARG A 86 -3.84 -2.85 -2.10
C ARG A 86 -4.48 -4.11 -1.55
N LEU A 87 -5.52 -3.97 -0.72
CA LEU A 87 -6.31 -5.12 -0.24
C LEU A 87 -6.88 -5.98 -1.38
N ARG A 88 -7.21 -5.38 -2.52
CA ARG A 88 -7.72 -6.12 -3.69
C ARG A 88 -6.65 -6.98 -4.39
N ASP A 89 -5.38 -6.62 -4.23
CA ASP A 89 -4.24 -7.22 -4.93
C ASP A 89 -3.65 -8.43 -4.18
N VAL A 90 -4.06 -8.64 -2.93
CA VAL A 90 -3.54 -9.71 -2.07
C VAL A 90 -4.66 -10.50 -1.38
N ASP A 91 -4.39 -11.75 -1.07
CA ASP A 91 -5.12 -12.48 -0.04
C ASP A 91 -4.44 -12.23 1.31
N LEU A 92 -5.23 -11.99 2.36
CA LEU A 92 -4.73 -11.80 3.72
C LEU A 92 -5.00 -13.02 4.59
N PHE A 93 -4.05 -13.32 5.49
CA PHE A 93 -4.12 -14.44 6.41
C PHE A 93 -3.69 -14.01 7.81
N ALA A 94 -4.42 -14.45 8.83
CA ALA A 94 -4.02 -14.30 10.22
C ALA A 94 -3.30 -15.57 10.70
N VAL A 95 -2.19 -15.37 11.42
CA VAL A 95 -1.45 -16.44 12.11
C VAL A 95 -1.78 -16.38 13.60
N PHE A 96 -2.56 -17.35 14.09
CA PHE A 96 -2.92 -17.45 15.51
C PHE A 96 -2.02 -18.40 16.30
N ASP A 97 -1.45 -19.40 15.62
CA ASP A 97 -0.62 -20.45 16.19
C ASP A 97 0.35 -20.93 15.10
N ASP A 98 1.66 -20.90 15.38
CA ASP A 98 2.71 -21.33 14.44
C ASP A 98 2.62 -22.83 14.09
N ARG A 99 1.85 -23.61 14.84
CA ARG A 99 1.62 -25.04 14.59
C ARG A 99 0.42 -25.30 13.68
N LYS A 100 -0.33 -24.26 13.30
CA LYS A 100 -1.53 -24.38 12.47
C LYS A 100 -1.37 -23.57 11.18
N PRO A 101 -2.03 -24.00 10.09
CA PRO A 101 -2.04 -23.20 8.88
C PRO A 101 -2.67 -21.83 9.15
N PRO A 102 -2.17 -20.75 8.52
CA PRO A 102 -2.78 -19.43 8.62
C PRO A 102 -4.24 -19.43 8.15
N THR A 103 -5.09 -18.69 8.86
CA THR A 103 -6.51 -18.57 8.51
C THR A 103 -6.70 -17.41 7.53
N GLN A 104 -7.26 -17.68 6.35
CA GLN A 104 -7.56 -16.63 5.39
C GLN A 104 -8.64 -15.69 5.94
N ILE A 105 -8.41 -14.38 5.80
CA ILE A 105 -9.37 -13.33 6.10
C ILE A 105 -10.07 -12.96 4.79
N THR A 106 -11.39 -13.07 4.78
CA THR A 106 -12.25 -12.58 3.72
C THR A 106 -13.10 -11.43 4.24
N PHE A 107 -13.28 -10.42 3.39
CA PHE A 107 -14.14 -9.29 3.67
C PHE A 107 -15.42 -9.46 2.88
N GLU A 108 -16.56 -9.44 3.56
CA GLU A 108 -17.85 -9.31 2.89
C GLU A 108 -18.14 -7.82 2.67
N LEU A 109 -18.67 -7.49 1.50
CA LEU A 109 -19.25 -6.17 1.28
C LEU A 109 -20.49 -6.08 2.18
N SER A 110 -20.43 -5.24 3.21
CA SER A 110 -21.65 -4.88 3.93
C SER A 110 -22.57 -4.18 2.95
N ALA A 111 -23.75 -4.73 2.71
CA ALA A 111 -24.81 -4.05 1.97
C ALA A 111 -25.16 -2.77 2.74
N GLY A 112 -24.68 -1.63 2.24
CA GLY A 112 -25.08 -0.30 2.69
C GLY A 112 -26.40 0.12 2.07
#